data_AF-A0A8H5HH88-F1
#
_entry.id   AF-A0A8H5HH88-F1
#
_cell.length_a   1.000
_cell.length_b   1.000
_cell.length_c   1.000
_cell.angle_alpha   90.00
_cell.angle_beta   90.00
_cell.angle_gamma   90.00
#
_symmetry.space_group_name_H-M   'P 1'
#
loop_
_entity.id
_entity.type
_entity.pdbx_description
1 polymer ?
#
loop_
_entity_poly.entity_id
_entity_poly.type
_entity_poly.pdbx_seq_one_letter_code
_entity_poly.pdbx_strand_id
1 'polypeptide(L)'
;MLLFYPYIKLILMFTMQNIASLTAAEAQVVTNDVQSFVPEVGHALAVIVLKHAAFPAGSLALAGQTLRAIDKSAQTFGDALIKNAKPNVLNQATAIKADLIAKFRIAEAAFPV
;
A
#
# COMPACT_ATOMS: atom_id res chain seq x y z
N MET A 1 -19.14 -0.30 2.36
CA MET A 1 -18.78 -1.12 1.18
C MET A 1 -17.26 -1.20 1.11
N LEU A 2 -16.64 -2.14 1.83
CA LEU A 2 -15.19 -2.34 1.95
C LEU A 2 -14.70 -3.31 0.85
N LEU A 3 -14.96 -2.98 -0.41
CA LEU A 3 -14.72 -3.91 -1.53
C LEU A 3 -13.26 -3.98 -2.01
N PHE A 4 -12.35 -3.15 -1.51
CA PHE A 4 -10.97 -3.09 -2.01
C PHE A 4 -9.97 -3.98 -1.25
N TYR A 5 -10.30 -4.40 -0.02
CA TYR A 5 -9.40 -5.18 0.84
C TYR A 5 -8.97 -6.54 0.26
N PRO A 6 -9.86 -7.35 -0.36
CA PRO A 6 -9.44 -8.63 -0.92
C PRO A 6 -8.64 -8.47 -2.22
N TYR A 7 -8.90 -7.44 -3.03
CA TYR A 7 -8.18 -7.22 -4.30
C TYR A 7 -6.74 -6.78 -4.09
N ILE A 8 -6.50 -5.86 -3.16
CA ILE A 8 -5.13 -5.42 -2.80
C ILE A 8 -4.36 -6.63 -2.25
N LYS A 9 -4.95 -7.40 -1.33
CA LYS A 9 -4.27 -8.56 -0.75
C LYS A 9 -3.98 -9.67 -1.78
N LEU A 10 -4.90 -9.94 -2.72
CA LEU A 10 -4.70 -10.94 -3.77
C LEU A 10 -3.65 -10.50 -4.81
N ILE A 11 -3.69 -9.25 -5.28
CA ILE A 11 -2.73 -8.73 -6.27
C ILE A 11 -1.31 -8.70 -5.68
N LEU A 12 -1.17 -8.35 -4.39
CA LEU A 12 0.13 -8.34 -3.69
C LEU A 12 0.66 -9.75 -3.39
N MET A 13 -0.21 -10.73 -3.09
CA MET A 13 0.21 -12.13 -2.84
C MET A 13 0.59 -12.88 -4.12
N PHE A 14 -0.12 -12.66 -5.23
CA PHE A 14 0.07 -13.44 -6.46
C PHE A 14 1.28 -12.99 -7.29
N THR A 15 1.68 -11.72 -7.23
CA THR A 15 2.75 -11.16 -8.07
C THR A 15 4.16 -11.35 -7.48
N MET A 16 4.29 -11.64 -6.18
CA MET A 16 5.58 -11.52 -5.48
C MET A 16 6.36 -12.83 -5.27
N GLN A 17 5.74 -14.01 -5.42
CA GLN A 17 6.45 -15.28 -5.20
C GLN A 17 7.49 -15.62 -6.29
N ASN A 18 7.54 -14.87 -7.39
CA ASN A 18 8.44 -15.12 -8.53
C ASN A 18 9.24 -13.90 -9.03
N ILE A 19 9.36 -12.81 -8.26
CA ILE A 19 10.06 -11.59 -8.77
C ILE A 19 11.54 -11.85 -9.08
N ALA A 20 12.17 -12.82 -8.40
CA ALA A 20 13.55 -13.21 -8.66
C ALA A 20 13.79 -13.68 -10.12
N SER A 21 12.78 -14.26 -10.79
CA SER A 21 12.88 -14.75 -12.17
C SER A 21 12.49 -13.72 -13.24
N LEU A 22 12.06 -12.52 -12.87
CA LEU A 22 11.69 -11.48 -13.83
C LEU A 22 12.92 -10.99 -14.61
N THR A 23 12.73 -10.76 -15.90
CA THR A 23 13.62 -9.95 -16.73
C THR A 23 13.56 -8.48 -16.30
N ALA A 24 14.53 -7.66 -16.75
CA ALA A 24 14.53 -6.23 -16.46
C ALA A 24 13.28 -5.50 -17.00
N ALA A 25 12.76 -5.93 -18.14
CA ALA A 25 11.55 -5.37 -18.76
C ALA A 25 10.30 -5.72 -17.95
N GLU A 26 10.15 -6.99 -17.53
CA GLU A 26 9.01 -7.41 -16.70
C GLU A 26 9.05 -6.74 -15.32
N ALA A 27 10.24 -6.61 -14.72
CA ALA A 27 10.39 -5.87 -13.46
C ALA A 27 9.98 -4.40 -13.61
N GLN A 28 10.25 -3.78 -14.77
CA GLN A 28 9.81 -2.41 -15.07
C GLN A 28 8.28 -2.31 -15.20
N VAL A 29 7.66 -3.25 -15.91
CA VAL A 29 6.19 -3.30 -16.06
C VAL A 29 5.53 -3.44 -14.69
N VAL A 30 5.95 -4.42 -13.89
CA VAL A 30 5.39 -4.63 -12.54
C VAL A 30 5.58 -3.40 -11.67
N THR A 31 6.76 -2.77 -11.70
CA THR A 31 7.01 -1.56 -10.89
C THR A 31 6.14 -0.39 -11.35
N ASN A 32 5.92 -0.23 -12.65
CA ASN A 32 5.05 0.81 -13.21
C ASN A 32 3.57 0.57 -12.84
N ASP A 33 3.11 -0.68 -12.90
CA ASP A 33 1.75 -1.05 -12.51
C ASP A 33 1.53 -0.72 -11.04
N VAL A 34 2.45 -1.12 -10.16
CA VAL A 34 2.41 -0.78 -8.73
C VAL A 34 2.41 0.74 -8.52
N GLN A 35 3.25 1.47 -9.25
CA GLN A 35 3.30 2.94 -9.17
C GLN A 35 1.95 3.58 -9.52
N SER A 36 1.22 3.02 -10.49
CA SER A 36 -0.09 3.54 -10.92
C SER A 36 -1.19 3.38 -9.86
N PHE A 37 -1.05 2.43 -8.94
CA PHE A 37 -1.99 2.24 -7.83
C PHE A 37 -1.71 3.17 -6.64
N VAL A 38 -0.52 3.75 -6.52
CA VAL A 38 -0.16 4.62 -5.38
C VAL A 38 -1.10 5.84 -5.23
N PRO A 39 -1.47 6.55 -6.31
CA PRO A 39 -2.48 7.62 -6.24
C PRO A 39 -3.86 7.14 -5.79
N GLU A 40 -4.29 5.95 -6.21
CA GLU A 40 -5.59 5.38 -5.82
C GLU A 40 -5.62 5.04 -4.33
N VAL A 41 -4.56 4.42 -3.81
CA VAL A 41 -4.41 4.18 -2.37
C VAL A 41 -4.40 5.50 -1.61
N GLY A 42 -3.67 6.50 -2.10
CA GLY A 42 -3.66 7.83 -1.51
C GLY A 42 -5.04 8.48 -1.47
N HIS A 43 -5.81 8.38 -2.55
CA HIS A 43 -7.18 8.89 -2.61
C HIS A 43 -8.09 8.16 -1.62
N ALA A 44 -8.04 6.83 -1.57
CA ALA A 44 -8.84 6.04 -0.63
C ALA A 44 -8.54 6.41 0.83
N LEU A 45 -7.27 6.58 1.18
CA LEU A 45 -6.85 7.02 2.52
C LEU A 45 -7.34 8.43 2.83
N ALA A 46 -7.21 9.37 1.87
CA ALA A 46 -7.73 10.73 2.04
C ALA A 46 -9.25 10.75 2.24
N VAL A 47 -9.99 9.92 1.50
CA VAL A 47 -11.45 9.77 1.67
C VAL A 47 -11.78 9.23 3.07
N ILE A 48 -11.04 8.23 3.56
CA ILE A 48 -11.23 7.70 4.92
C ILE A 48 -11.04 8.81 5.96
N VAL A 49 -9.96 9.60 5.85
CA VAL A 49 -9.69 10.76 6.73
C VAL A 49 -10.80 11.79 6.65
N LEU A 50 -11.25 12.17 5.45
CA LEU A 50 -12.35 13.11 5.26
C LEU A 50 -13.65 12.63 5.89
N LYS A 51 -13.88 11.32 5.92
CA LYS A 51 -15.07 10.70 6.50
C LYS A 51 -14.92 10.40 7.99
N HIS A 52 -13.82 10.77 8.65
CA HIS A 52 -13.56 10.48 10.07
C HIS A 52 -14.74 10.81 10.98
N ALA A 53 -15.34 12.00 10.85
CA ALA A 53 -16.47 12.43 11.67
C ALA A 53 -17.77 11.62 11.47
N ALA A 54 -17.87 10.84 10.39
CA ALA A 54 -19.02 9.98 10.11
C ALA A 54 -18.89 8.58 10.74
N PHE A 55 -17.73 8.23 11.30
CA PHE A 55 -17.56 6.97 12.00
C PHE A 55 -18.23 7.02 13.38
N PRO A 56 -18.99 6.00 13.78
CA PRO A 56 -19.44 5.84 15.17
C PRO A 56 -18.24 5.81 16.12
N ALA A 57 -18.39 6.34 17.33
CA ALA A 57 -17.29 6.46 18.30
C ALA A 57 -16.56 5.12 18.58
N GLY A 58 -17.29 4.00 18.62
CA GLY A 58 -16.72 2.66 18.79
C GLY A 58 -16.03 2.09 17.54
N SER A 59 -16.29 2.66 16.36
CA SER A 59 -15.72 2.21 15.08
C SER A 59 -14.41 2.93 14.73
N LEU A 60 -14.10 4.06 15.37
CA LEU A 60 -12.86 4.80 15.15
C LEU A 60 -11.62 3.98 15.55
N ALA A 61 -11.66 3.32 16.72
CA ALA A 61 -10.58 2.45 17.17
C ALA A 61 -10.37 1.25 16.22
N LEU A 62 -11.46 0.66 15.72
CA LEU A 62 -11.39 -0.42 14.72
C LEU A 62 -10.83 0.08 13.39
N ALA A 63 -11.19 1.29 12.96
CA ALA A 63 -10.65 1.92 11.75
C ALA A 63 -9.14 2.17 11.90
N GLY A 64 -8.68 2.71 13.04
CA GLY A 64 -7.27 2.89 13.34
C GLY A 64 -6.46 1.58 13.39
N GLN A 65 -7.00 0.54 14.04
CA GLN A 65 -6.39 -0.80 14.02
C GLN A 65 -6.31 -1.39 12.61
N THR A 66 -7.36 -1.21 11.81
CA THR A 66 -7.40 -1.67 10.42
C THR A 66 -6.38 -0.93 9.57
N LEU A 67 -6.26 0.39 9.72
CA LEU A 67 -5.26 1.20 9.02
C LEU A 67 -3.83 0.72 9.34
N ARG A 68 -3.51 0.48 10.62
CA ARG A 68 -2.20 -0.10 11.02
C ARG A 68 -1.92 -1.47 10.42
N ALA A 69 -2.94 -2.32 10.32
CA ALA A 69 -2.80 -3.64 9.71
C ALA A 69 -2.54 -3.56 8.20
N ILE A 70 -3.20 -2.62 7.51
CA ILE A 70 -2.97 -2.34 6.10
C ILE A 70 -1.58 -1.73 5.91
N ASP A 71 -1.18 -0.74 6.70
CA ASP A 71 0.15 -0.11 6.62
C ASP A 71 1.25 -1.16 6.79
N LYS A 72 1.16 -2.02 7.80
CA LYS A 72 2.12 -3.13 7.98
C LYS A 72 2.19 -4.05 6.77
N SER A 73 1.05 -4.32 6.13
CA SER A 73 1.00 -5.13 4.90
C SER A 73 1.64 -4.40 3.72
N ALA A 74 1.39 -3.10 3.57
CA ALA A 74 2.00 -2.25 2.55
C ALA A 74 3.52 -2.11 2.73
N GLN A 75 3.99 -1.98 3.97
CA GLN A 75 5.41 -1.98 4.31
C GLN A 75 6.07 -3.31 3.93
N THR A 76 5.47 -4.44 4.33
CA THR A 76 5.96 -5.79 4.00
C THR A 76 6.04 -5.98 2.49
N PHE A 77 5.03 -5.49 1.76
CA PHE A 77 5.05 -5.50 0.30
C PHE A 77 6.16 -4.62 -0.28
N GLY A 78 6.32 -3.38 0.20
CA GLY A 78 7.37 -2.48 -0.24
C GLY A 78 8.77 -3.06 0.01
N ASP A 79 8.97 -3.72 1.14
CA ASP A 79 10.20 -4.46 1.45
C ASP A 79 10.44 -5.61 0.48
N ALA A 80 9.40 -6.39 0.16
CA ALA A 80 9.50 -7.46 -0.83
C ALA A 80 9.78 -6.92 -2.23
N LEU A 81 9.18 -5.79 -2.61
CA LEU A 81 9.42 -5.12 -3.89
C LEU A 81 10.88 -4.67 -4.00
N ILE A 82 11.40 -4.00 -2.97
CA ILE A 82 12.81 -3.53 -2.92
C ILE A 82 13.77 -4.72 -2.92
N LYS A 83 13.52 -5.73 -2.06
CA LYS A 83 14.39 -6.91 -1.93
C LYS A 83 14.57 -7.65 -3.25
N ASN A 84 13.52 -7.69 -4.07
CA ASN A 84 13.55 -8.40 -5.35
C ASN A 84 13.69 -7.46 -6.56
N ALA A 85 13.82 -6.15 -6.35
CA ALA A 85 13.94 -5.17 -7.43
C ALA A 85 15.25 -5.38 -8.20
N LYS A 86 15.17 -5.27 -9.52
CA LYS A 86 16.36 -5.17 -10.38
C LYS A 86 16.96 -3.76 -10.25
N PRO A 87 18.26 -3.56 -10.52
CA PRO A 87 18.93 -2.27 -10.36
C PRO A 87 18.23 -1.11 -11.10
N ASN A 88 17.63 -1.36 -12.26
CA ASN A 88 16.94 -0.34 -13.07
C ASN A 88 15.65 0.19 -12.43
N VAL A 89 15.02 -0.57 -11.52
CA VAL A 89 13.75 -0.20 -10.85
C VAL A 89 13.89 0.02 -9.35
N LEU A 90 15.06 -0.25 -8.76
CA LEU A 90 15.27 -0.19 -7.30
C LEU A 90 14.91 1.19 -6.70
N ASN A 91 15.30 2.27 -7.36
CA ASN A 91 14.97 3.63 -6.90
C ASN A 91 13.46 3.89 -6.94
N GLN A 92 12.78 3.41 -7.98
CA GLN A 92 11.34 3.54 -8.13
C GLN A 92 10.60 2.70 -7.09
N ALA A 93 11.00 1.46 -6.87
CA ALA A 93 10.49 0.59 -5.80
C ALA A 93 10.64 1.23 -4.41
N THR A 94 11.79 1.87 -4.15
CA THR A 94 12.05 2.58 -2.89
C THR A 94 11.15 3.80 -2.74
N ALA A 95 10.96 4.57 -3.81
CA ALA A 95 10.07 5.74 -3.80
C ALA A 95 8.60 5.33 -3.58
N ILE A 96 8.14 4.25 -4.21
CA ILE A 96 6.79 3.69 -4.00
C ILE A 96 6.58 3.36 -2.51
N LYS A 97 7.51 2.62 -1.91
CA LYS A 97 7.42 2.28 -0.48
C LYS A 97 7.34 3.53 0.39
N ALA A 98 8.21 4.50 0.14
CA ALA A 98 8.26 5.73 0.92
C ALA A 98 6.96 6.54 0.81
N ASP A 99 6.39 6.67 -0.39
CA ASP A 99 5.15 7.41 -0.60
C ASP A 99 3.93 6.73 0.05
N LEU A 100 3.83 5.41 -0.04
CA LEU A 100 2.78 4.65 0.65
C LEU A 100 2.85 4.84 2.16
N ILE A 101 4.05 4.72 2.77
CA ILE A 101 4.25 4.92 4.21
C ILE A 101 3.86 6.34 4.62
N ALA A 102 4.23 7.35 3.83
CA ALA A 102 3.86 8.73 4.13
C ALA A 102 2.34 8.93 4.14
N LYS A 103 1.62 8.35 3.16
CA LYS A 103 0.15 8.40 3.09
C LYS A 103 -0.51 7.67 4.26
N PHE A 104 -0.03 6.48 4.62
CA PHE A 104 -0.55 5.74 5.77
C PHE A 104 -0.32 6.50 7.09
N ARG A 105 0.85 7.12 7.28
CA ARG A 105 1.12 7.96 8.46
C ARG A 105 0.12 9.09 8.63
N ILE A 106 -0.23 9.78 7.54
CA ILE A 106 -1.23 10.85 7.56
C ILE A 106 -2.60 10.28 7.96
N ALA A 107 -2.99 9.14 7.39
CA ALA A 107 -4.25 8.50 7.72
C ALA A 107 -4.31 8.01 9.17
N GLU A 108 -3.26 7.35 9.66
CA GLU A 108 -3.19 6.86 11.05
C GLU A 108 -3.22 8.00 12.08
N ALA A 109 -2.60 9.14 11.78
CA ALA A 109 -2.65 10.31 12.66
C ALA A 109 -4.09 10.84 12.85
N ALA A 110 -4.97 10.64 11.86
CA ALA A 110 -6.37 11.00 11.97
C ALA A 110 -7.19 9.97 12.77
N PHE A 111 -6.72 8.73 12.95
CA PHE A 111 -7.40 7.66 13.67
C PHE A 111 -6.51 7.10 14.80
N PRO A 112 -6.26 7.88 15.87
CA PRO A 112 -5.46 7.41 16.99
C PRO A 112 -6.13 6.21 17.65
N VAL A 113 -5.33 5.17 17.90
CA VAL A 113 -5.72 3.94 18.61
C VAL A 113 -5.35 4.07 20.08
#